data_AF-A0A7X7ZJX5-F1
#
_entry.id   AF-A0A7X7ZJX5-F1
#
_cell.length_a   1.000
_cell.length_b   1.000
_cell.length_c   1.000
_cell.angle_alpha   90.00
_cell.angle_beta   90.00
_cell.angle_gamma   90.00
#
_symmetry.space_group_name_H-M   'P 1'
#
loop_
_entity.id
_entity.type
_entity.pdbx_description
1 polymer ?
#
loop_
_entity_poly.entity_id
_entity_poly.type
_entity_poly.pdbx_seq_one_letter_code
_entity_poly.pdbx_strand_id
1 'polypeptide(L)'
;MRHLTKTAGVLALIVALAGTGIGLAARAGQDAVKSRAYVGHENDADMRGFVRQYPGVSGTRLDDCQTCHRGGVRGTDTEREVSPCSYCHLIVFPNARYKTGVPKDYEATLNAYGLDYKRAGRTFEAFAAIDGRDSDGDGTANGAEAAGLRNPGDAASRPGLPQAPAVVLGWDEVRALPVHSQFLLMNKSTQRRDEYATYTGVRIIDLLAAAKVYLTGVTGVTVFAPDGYSTDHAIEEITAPFPRGYYYDAPLAITDPERTLLERPALVPPGVRNGRRIPGDPWLLLAYERDGKLMDPAAYEKDTGRLTGEGPYRLVKPQRSLKGDPRRPGRPDRSHNAKTYGDGWDFSDRIDHNAGAGARGACVIRVNPMPEGYEEYDWKNGWPLIGERKVVVFGRGVR
;
A
#
# COMPACT_ATOMS: atom_id res chain seq x y z
N MET A 1 -77.12 -36.54 -31.60
CA MET A 1 -77.43 -35.60 -30.52
C MET A 1 -76.45 -35.81 -29.37
N ARG A 2 -75.73 -34.75 -29.02
CA ARG A 2 -75.02 -34.42 -27.76
C ARG A 2 -74.60 -35.53 -26.78
N HIS A 3 -73.28 -35.57 -26.56
CA HIS A 3 -72.52 -35.69 -25.32
C HIS A 3 -72.91 -36.74 -24.26
N LEU A 4 -71.93 -37.58 -23.88
CA LEU A 4 -71.26 -37.44 -22.58
C LEU A 4 -69.99 -38.31 -22.48
N THR A 5 -68.95 -37.63 -22.01
CA THR A 5 -67.60 -38.07 -21.62
C THR A 5 -67.57 -39.09 -20.48
N LYS A 6 -66.56 -39.97 -20.47
CA LYS A 6 -65.79 -40.35 -19.27
C LYS A 6 -64.43 -40.96 -19.63
N THR A 7 -63.45 -40.59 -18.82
CA THR A 7 -61.99 -40.71 -18.88
C THR A 7 -61.46 -41.97 -18.16
N ALA A 8 -60.13 -42.15 -18.28
CA ALA A 8 -59.21 -43.00 -17.49
C ALA A 8 -59.09 -44.47 -17.93
N GLY A 9 -57.90 -45.07 -18.05
CA GLY A 9 -56.54 -44.59 -17.84
C GLY A 9 -55.54 -45.72 -18.16
N VAL A 10 -54.31 -45.38 -18.52
CA VAL A 10 -53.18 -46.33 -18.52
C VAL A 10 -51.96 -45.61 -17.97
N LEU A 11 -51.43 -46.21 -16.91
CA LEU A 11 -50.27 -45.85 -16.12
C LEU A 11 -49.00 -46.06 -16.96
N ALA A 12 -48.21 -45.01 -17.18
CA ALA A 12 -46.90 -45.11 -17.82
C ALA A 12 -45.78 -45.01 -16.79
N LEU A 13 -44.94 -46.03 -16.83
CA LEU A 13 -43.68 -46.30 -16.15
C LEU A 13 -42.73 -45.09 -16.12
N ILE A 14 -42.33 -44.62 -14.93
CA ILE A 14 -41.15 -43.76 -14.75
C ILE A 14 -40.06 -44.61 -14.11
N VAL A 15 -39.04 -44.91 -14.91
CA VAL A 15 -37.78 -45.54 -14.47
C VAL A 15 -36.84 -44.44 -13.97
N ALA A 16 -36.21 -44.72 -12.84
CA ALA A 16 -35.26 -43.89 -12.13
C ALA A 16 -34.01 -43.53 -12.96
N LEU A 17 -33.65 -42.25 -12.96
CA LEU A 17 -32.28 -41.75 -13.13
C LEU A 17 -31.96 -40.88 -11.92
N ALA A 18 -31.60 -41.54 -10.81
CA ALA A 18 -31.01 -40.91 -9.65
C ALA A 18 -29.48 -40.92 -9.82
N GLY A 19 -28.87 -39.73 -9.72
CA GLY A 19 -27.43 -39.58 -9.57
C GLY A 19 -26.73 -39.02 -10.80
N THR A 20 -26.62 -37.68 -10.86
CA THR A 20 -25.51 -36.87 -11.41
C THR A 20 -26.00 -35.43 -11.68
N GLY A 21 -26.34 -34.69 -10.61
CA GLY A 21 -26.89 -33.33 -10.78
C GLY A 21 -26.49 -32.30 -9.72
N ILE A 22 -25.66 -32.66 -8.75
CA ILE A 22 -25.29 -31.74 -7.65
C ILE A 22 -23.88 -31.13 -7.85
N GLY A 23 -23.09 -31.63 -8.82
CA GLY A 23 -21.69 -31.22 -9.01
C GLY A 23 -21.44 -29.97 -9.87
N LEU A 24 -22.46 -29.39 -10.52
CA LEU A 24 -22.28 -28.28 -11.47
C LEU A 24 -22.77 -26.92 -10.96
N ALA A 25 -23.61 -26.88 -9.91
CA ALA A 25 -24.08 -25.62 -9.32
C ALA A 25 -23.07 -25.02 -8.32
N ALA A 26 -22.16 -25.81 -7.75
CA ALA A 26 -21.14 -25.33 -6.81
C ALA A 26 -19.93 -24.66 -7.48
N ARG A 27 -19.82 -24.71 -8.82
CA ARG A 27 -18.74 -24.05 -9.59
C ARG A 27 -19.12 -22.69 -10.16
N ALA A 28 -20.39 -22.28 -10.07
CA ALA A 28 -20.90 -21.06 -10.69
C ALA A 28 -21.05 -19.89 -9.69
N GLY A 29 -20.59 -20.04 -8.45
CA GLY A 29 -20.61 -19.00 -7.40
C GLY A 29 -19.24 -18.59 -6.88
N GLN A 30 -18.15 -19.00 -7.53
CA GLN A 30 -16.82 -18.47 -7.26
C GLN A 30 -16.62 -17.19 -8.08
N ASP A 31 -17.34 -16.13 -7.71
CA ASP A 31 -16.87 -14.80 -8.06
C ASP A 31 -15.43 -14.71 -7.57
N ALA A 32 -14.52 -14.42 -8.51
CA ALA A 32 -13.10 -14.32 -8.26
C ALA A 32 -12.87 -13.38 -7.07
N VAL A 33 -12.51 -13.96 -5.92
CA VAL A 33 -12.16 -13.20 -4.73
C VAL A 33 -10.99 -12.31 -5.13
N LYS A 34 -11.25 -11.02 -5.31
CA LYS A 34 -10.23 -10.04 -5.67
C LYS A 34 -9.37 -9.83 -4.43
N SER A 35 -8.20 -10.48 -4.44
CA SER A 35 -7.10 -10.24 -3.51
C SER A 35 -6.89 -8.74 -3.33
N ARG A 36 -6.71 -8.28 -2.09
CA ARG A 36 -6.31 -6.88 -1.82
C ARG A 36 -4.84 -6.64 -2.14
N ALA A 37 -4.01 -7.67 -2.26
CA ALA A 37 -2.58 -7.50 -2.42
C ALA A 37 -2.26 -6.61 -3.62
N TYR A 38 -1.25 -5.77 -3.46
CA TYR A 38 -0.90 -4.73 -4.42
C TYR A 38 -0.68 -5.26 -5.83
N VAL A 39 -1.61 -4.92 -6.73
CA VAL A 39 -1.73 -5.38 -8.13
C VAL A 39 -0.64 -4.80 -9.04
N GLY A 40 0.29 -3.99 -8.52
CA GLY A 40 1.38 -3.38 -9.30
C GLY A 40 2.49 -4.35 -9.73
N HIS A 41 2.42 -5.63 -9.38
CA HIS A 41 3.42 -6.66 -9.71
C HIS A 41 2.90 -7.70 -10.72
N GLU A 42 3.81 -8.44 -11.36
CA GLU A 42 3.57 -9.26 -12.56
C GLU A 42 2.39 -10.24 -12.51
N ASN A 43 1.99 -10.75 -11.34
CA ASN A 43 0.73 -11.48 -11.17
C ASN A 43 0.44 -11.74 -9.68
N ASP A 44 -0.78 -11.44 -9.20
CA ASP A 44 -1.21 -11.79 -7.83
C ASP A 44 -1.48 -13.30 -7.64
N ALA A 45 -0.73 -14.17 -8.35
CA ALA A 45 -1.00 -15.60 -8.37
C ALA A 45 -0.83 -16.25 -7.00
N ASP A 46 0.22 -15.88 -6.26
CA ASP A 46 0.51 -16.41 -4.94
C ASP A 46 -0.62 -16.05 -3.95
N MET A 47 -1.02 -14.77 -3.92
CA MET A 47 -2.09 -14.31 -3.02
C MET A 47 -3.47 -14.84 -3.39
N ARG A 48 -3.79 -14.95 -4.69
CA ARG A 48 -5.01 -15.64 -5.14
C ARG A 48 -5.01 -17.10 -4.73
N GLY A 49 -3.86 -17.77 -4.78
CA GLY A 49 -3.69 -19.14 -4.32
C GLY A 49 -3.90 -19.26 -2.81
N PHE A 50 -3.29 -18.36 -2.03
CA PHE A 50 -3.42 -18.31 -0.57
C PHE A 50 -4.87 -18.10 -0.14
N VAL A 51 -5.55 -17.08 -0.70
CA VAL A 51 -6.97 -16.82 -0.42
C VAL A 51 -7.87 -17.97 -0.87
N ARG A 52 -7.52 -18.67 -1.96
CA ARG A 52 -8.25 -19.86 -2.40
C ARG A 52 -8.09 -21.04 -1.42
N GLN A 53 -6.91 -21.22 -0.82
CA GLN A 53 -6.69 -22.22 0.22
C GLN A 53 -7.39 -21.83 1.53
N TYR A 54 -7.36 -20.55 1.88
CA TYR A 54 -7.92 -20.01 3.13
C TYR A 54 -8.98 -18.92 2.86
N PRO A 55 -10.20 -19.25 2.40
CA PRO A 55 -11.18 -18.25 1.99
C PRO A 55 -11.56 -17.21 3.06
N GLY A 56 -11.44 -17.57 4.35
CA GLY A 56 -11.72 -16.67 5.48
C GLY A 56 -10.75 -15.50 5.61
N VAL A 57 -9.59 -15.54 4.94
CA VAL A 57 -8.60 -14.45 4.97
C VAL A 57 -8.87 -13.36 3.94
N SER A 58 -9.78 -13.62 3.00
CA SER A 58 -10.16 -12.67 1.94
C SER A 58 -10.50 -11.31 2.53
N GLY A 59 -9.82 -10.26 2.06
CA GLY A 59 -10.12 -8.93 2.56
C GLY A 59 -9.74 -8.72 4.03
N THR A 60 -8.83 -9.52 4.59
CA THR A 60 -8.21 -9.29 5.91
C THR A 60 -6.75 -8.91 5.75
N ARG A 61 -6.07 -8.47 6.81
CA ARG A 61 -4.63 -8.15 6.77
C ARG A 61 -3.72 -9.28 6.21
N LEU A 62 -4.19 -10.53 6.17
CA LEU A 62 -3.45 -11.66 5.60
C LEU A 62 -3.61 -11.82 4.08
N ASP A 63 -4.50 -11.07 3.45
CA ASP A 63 -4.62 -11.00 2.00
C ASP A 63 -3.60 -9.99 1.42
N ASP A 64 -2.44 -9.82 2.05
CA ASP A 64 -1.44 -8.80 1.72
C ASP A 64 -0.05 -9.41 1.52
N CYS A 65 0.88 -8.65 0.91
CA CYS A 65 2.27 -9.07 0.72
C CYS A 65 2.94 -9.52 2.03
N GLN A 66 2.56 -8.96 3.18
CA GLN A 66 3.13 -9.32 4.49
C GLN A 66 2.94 -10.79 4.92
N THR A 67 2.02 -11.52 4.29
CA THR A 67 1.80 -12.93 4.58
C THR A 67 2.97 -13.81 4.14
N CYS A 68 3.60 -13.46 3.01
CA CYS A 68 4.76 -14.20 2.48
C CYS A 68 6.07 -13.41 2.57
N HIS A 69 5.99 -12.09 2.74
CA HIS A 69 7.14 -11.21 2.79
C HIS A 69 7.31 -10.57 4.16
N ARG A 70 8.55 -10.21 4.49
CA ARG A 70 8.92 -9.52 5.73
C ARG A 70 9.40 -8.10 5.46
N GLY A 71 9.41 -7.31 6.53
CA GLY A 71 10.22 -6.11 6.63
C GLY A 71 11.71 -6.41 6.83
N GLY A 72 12.48 -5.40 7.19
CA GLY A 72 13.91 -5.46 7.37
C GLY A 72 14.38 -6.24 8.58
N VAL A 73 15.70 -6.33 8.72
CA VAL A 73 16.34 -7.31 9.58
C VAL A 73 16.74 -6.69 10.92
N ARG A 74 16.30 -7.32 12.02
CA ARG A 74 16.65 -6.90 13.39
C ARG A 74 18.16 -6.78 13.57
N GLY A 75 18.61 -5.71 14.23
CA GLY A 75 20.03 -5.44 14.49
C GLY A 75 20.82 -4.94 13.28
N THR A 76 20.15 -4.56 12.19
CA THR A 76 20.77 -4.00 10.99
C THR A 76 20.21 -2.61 10.68
N ASP A 77 20.77 -1.95 9.67
CA ASP A 77 20.29 -0.63 9.24
C ASP A 77 18.83 -0.66 8.72
N THR A 78 18.32 -1.83 8.32
CA THR A 78 16.96 -1.99 7.79
C THR A 78 15.92 -2.36 8.84
N GLU A 79 16.27 -2.49 10.12
CA GLU A 79 15.32 -2.86 11.19
C GLU A 79 14.07 -1.95 11.27
N ARG A 80 14.17 -0.71 10.74
CA ARG A 80 13.08 0.26 10.71
C ARG A 80 12.19 0.19 9.46
N GLU A 81 12.52 -0.67 8.49
CA GLU A 81 11.71 -0.94 7.30
C GLU A 81 10.69 -2.02 7.65
N VAL A 82 9.60 -1.66 8.31
CA VAL A 82 8.59 -2.61 8.80
C VAL A 82 7.62 -3.04 7.68
N SER A 83 7.42 -2.20 6.66
CA SER A 83 6.63 -2.51 5.46
C SER A 83 7.39 -3.49 4.55
N PRO A 84 6.77 -4.63 4.19
CA PRO A 84 7.35 -5.52 3.18
C PRO A 84 7.51 -4.85 1.81
N CYS A 85 6.64 -3.90 1.45
CA CYS A 85 6.75 -3.13 0.21
C CYS A 85 7.98 -2.23 0.22
N SER A 86 8.17 -1.44 1.30
CA SER A 86 9.36 -0.60 1.45
C SER A 86 10.65 -1.42 1.45
N TYR A 87 10.67 -2.54 2.17
CA TYR A 87 11.84 -3.41 2.22
C TYR A 87 12.15 -4.07 0.86
N CYS A 88 11.14 -4.60 0.17
CA CYS A 88 11.31 -5.18 -1.17
C CYS A 88 11.84 -4.15 -2.18
N HIS A 89 11.34 -2.92 -2.11
CA HIS A 89 11.76 -1.85 -3.02
C HIS A 89 13.21 -1.40 -2.81
N LEU A 90 13.88 -1.76 -1.71
CA LEU A 90 15.33 -1.54 -1.55
C LEU A 90 16.18 -2.31 -2.57
N ILE A 91 15.64 -3.37 -3.20
CA ILE A 91 16.34 -4.11 -4.26
C ILE A 91 16.55 -3.21 -5.49
N VAL A 92 15.49 -2.50 -5.89
CA VAL A 92 15.49 -1.66 -7.10
C VAL A 92 15.95 -0.23 -6.79
N PHE A 93 15.59 0.28 -5.61
CA PHE A 93 15.87 1.63 -5.15
C PHE A 93 16.57 1.59 -3.78
N PRO A 94 17.86 1.18 -3.73
CA PRO A 94 18.57 1.03 -2.47
C PRO A 94 18.76 2.37 -1.76
N ASN A 95 18.55 2.37 -0.44
CA ASN A 95 18.88 3.50 0.39
C ASN A 95 20.39 3.51 0.67
N ALA A 96 21.12 4.48 0.10
CA ALA A 96 22.58 4.57 0.20
C ALA A 96 23.13 4.65 1.65
N ARG A 97 22.28 4.97 2.64
CA ARG A 97 22.64 4.98 4.07
C ARG A 97 22.75 3.58 4.66
N TYR A 98 21.99 2.62 4.14
CA TYR A 98 21.98 1.26 4.64
C TYR A 98 23.21 0.52 4.16
N LYS A 99 23.98 -0.03 5.10
CA LYS A 99 25.20 -0.82 4.86
C LYS A 99 24.97 -2.29 5.17
N THR A 100 24.02 -2.59 6.06
CA THR A 100 23.69 -3.92 6.54
C THR A 100 22.20 -4.19 6.36
N GLY A 101 21.83 -5.46 6.20
CA GLY A 101 20.43 -5.91 6.12
C GLY A 101 19.66 -5.49 4.88
N VAL A 102 20.31 -4.95 3.84
CA VAL A 102 19.67 -4.67 2.54
C VAL A 102 19.44 -6.01 1.81
N PRO A 103 18.23 -6.28 1.30
CA PRO A 103 17.94 -7.52 0.59
C PRO A 103 18.70 -7.56 -0.72
N LYS A 104 19.33 -8.69 -1.03
CA LYS A 104 20.12 -8.88 -2.26
C LYS A 104 19.25 -9.32 -3.44
N ASP A 105 18.15 -9.99 -3.14
CA ASP A 105 17.21 -10.57 -4.10
C ASP A 105 15.82 -10.68 -3.45
N TYR A 106 14.83 -11.10 -4.25
CA TYR A 106 13.45 -11.27 -3.80
C TYR A 106 13.27 -12.45 -2.82
N GLU A 107 14.19 -13.42 -2.77
CA GLU A 107 14.10 -14.49 -1.76
C GLU A 107 14.46 -13.95 -0.38
N ALA A 108 15.42 -13.03 -0.29
CA ALA A 108 15.81 -12.39 0.96
C ALA A 108 14.69 -11.54 1.61
N THR A 109 13.63 -11.22 0.85
CA THR A 109 12.45 -10.49 1.34
C THR A 109 11.33 -11.41 1.82
N LEU A 110 11.45 -12.73 1.64
CA LEU A 110 10.48 -13.69 2.14
C LEU A 110 10.60 -13.85 3.66
N ASN A 111 9.45 -14.01 4.31
CA ASN A 111 9.37 -14.46 5.70
C ASN A 111 9.48 -16.00 5.76
N ALA A 112 9.37 -16.60 6.95
CA ALA A 112 9.53 -18.04 7.10
C ALA A 112 8.46 -18.83 6.32
N TYR A 113 7.20 -18.40 6.37
CA TYR A 113 6.10 -18.99 5.60
C TYR A 113 6.30 -18.91 4.09
N GLY A 114 6.71 -17.74 3.57
CA GLY A 114 7.00 -17.54 2.15
C GLY A 114 8.17 -18.40 1.67
N LEU A 115 9.19 -18.62 2.50
CA LEU A 115 10.28 -19.54 2.21
C LEU A 115 9.80 -20.99 2.14
N ASP A 116 8.95 -21.41 3.06
CA ASP A 116 8.37 -22.76 3.07
C ASP A 116 7.46 -23.01 1.88
N TYR A 117 6.62 -22.03 1.54
CA TYR A 117 5.80 -22.03 0.32
C TYR A 117 6.66 -22.17 -0.94
N LYS A 118 7.76 -21.40 -1.04
CA LYS A 118 8.71 -21.49 -2.15
C LYS A 118 9.36 -22.87 -2.22
N ARG A 119 9.84 -23.40 -1.09
CA ARG A 119 10.50 -24.73 -1.01
C ARG A 119 9.54 -25.87 -1.36
N ALA A 120 8.26 -25.72 -1.05
CA ALA A 120 7.21 -26.66 -1.43
C ALA A 120 6.78 -26.56 -2.91
N GLY A 121 7.44 -25.69 -3.69
CA GLY A 121 7.28 -25.61 -5.15
C GLY A 121 6.57 -24.36 -5.66
N ARG A 122 6.12 -23.45 -4.76
CA ARG A 122 5.41 -22.21 -5.13
C ARG A 122 4.25 -22.47 -6.10
N THR A 123 3.43 -23.47 -5.80
CA THR A 123 2.21 -23.80 -6.55
C THR A 123 0.98 -23.64 -5.67
N PHE A 124 -0.22 -23.80 -6.22
CA PHE A 124 -1.42 -23.81 -5.38
C PHE A 124 -1.40 -24.95 -4.36
N GLU A 125 -0.92 -26.14 -4.76
CA GLU A 125 -0.81 -27.34 -3.92
C GLU A 125 0.20 -27.18 -2.78
N ALA A 126 1.19 -26.29 -2.94
CA ALA A 126 2.18 -26.00 -1.91
C ALA A 126 1.54 -25.45 -0.63
N PHE A 127 0.44 -24.70 -0.71
CA PHE A 127 -0.27 -24.21 0.48
C PHE A 127 -0.82 -25.35 1.34
N ALA A 128 -1.45 -26.35 0.71
CA ALA A 128 -1.90 -27.55 1.42
C ALA A 128 -0.74 -28.38 1.97
N ALA A 129 0.39 -28.44 1.25
CA ALA A 129 1.58 -29.18 1.67
C ALA A 129 2.28 -28.59 2.91
N ILE A 130 2.14 -27.28 3.14
CA ILE A 130 2.70 -26.60 4.31
C ILE A 130 1.66 -26.30 5.39
N ASP A 131 0.38 -26.62 5.19
CA ASP A 131 -0.72 -26.25 6.09
C ASP A 131 -0.50 -26.67 7.55
N GLY A 132 0.03 -27.88 7.76
CA GLY A 132 0.33 -28.43 9.08
C GLY A 132 1.71 -28.09 9.63
N ARG A 133 2.52 -27.28 8.94
CA ARG A 133 3.84 -26.84 9.43
C ARG A 133 3.70 -25.63 10.34
N ASP A 134 4.66 -25.49 11.24
CA ASP A 134 4.88 -24.28 12.03
C ASP A 134 6.09 -23.57 11.40
N SER A 135 5.83 -22.60 10.52
CA SER A 135 6.91 -22.03 9.68
C SER A 135 7.79 -21.07 10.47
N ASP A 136 7.20 -20.28 11.37
CA ASP A 136 7.91 -19.25 12.13
C ASP A 136 8.38 -19.73 13.52
N GLY A 137 7.98 -20.93 13.94
CA GLY A 137 8.45 -21.61 15.14
C GLY A 137 7.73 -21.16 16.42
N ASP A 138 6.52 -20.62 16.31
CA ASP A 138 5.75 -20.13 17.45
C ASP A 138 4.93 -21.21 18.18
N GLY A 139 4.90 -22.44 17.64
CA GLY A 139 4.18 -23.59 18.15
C GLY A 139 2.79 -23.81 17.52
N THR A 140 2.37 -23.00 16.56
CA THR A 140 1.08 -23.07 15.88
C THR A 140 1.27 -23.48 14.42
N ALA A 141 0.36 -24.31 13.90
CA ALA A 141 0.39 -24.67 12.48
C ALA A 141 -0.14 -23.52 11.61
N ASN A 142 0.47 -23.33 10.44
CA ASN A 142 0.15 -22.29 9.46
C ASN A 142 -1.36 -22.19 9.16
N GLY A 143 -2.03 -23.33 8.97
CA GLY A 143 -3.47 -23.37 8.69
C GLY A 143 -4.32 -22.91 9.87
N ALA A 144 -3.90 -23.22 11.10
CA ALA A 144 -4.58 -22.75 12.32
C ALA A 144 -4.38 -21.25 12.53
N GLU A 145 -3.20 -20.73 12.19
CA GLU A 145 -2.92 -19.29 12.20
C GLU A 145 -3.76 -18.54 11.16
N ALA A 146 -3.78 -19.02 9.91
CA ALA A 146 -4.61 -18.44 8.87
C ALA A 146 -6.11 -18.42 9.25
N ALA A 147 -6.61 -19.51 9.84
CA ALA A 147 -7.97 -19.57 10.38
C ALA A 147 -8.21 -18.59 11.55
N GLY A 148 -7.18 -18.36 12.37
CA GLY A 148 -7.19 -17.39 13.47
C GLY A 148 -6.88 -15.95 13.04
N LEU A 149 -6.69 -15.67 11.75
CA LEU A 149 -6.22 -14.38 11.23
C LEU A 149 -4.90 -13.95 11.91
N ARG A 150 -3.93 -14.86 11.93
CA ARG A 150 -2.57 -14.76 12.44
C ARG A 150 -1.58 -14.97 11.29
N ASN A 151 -0.43 -14.28 11.33
CA ASN A 151 0.51 -14.27 10.20
C ASN A 151 1.48 -15.44 10.35
N PRO A 152 1.37 -16.49 9.52
CA PRO A 152 2.14 -17.73 9.70
C PRO A 152 3.64 -17.61 9.45
N GLY A 153 4.11 -16.42 9.05
CA GLY A 153 5.51 -16.12 8.86
C GLY A 153 6.11 -15.18 9.92
N ASP A 154 5.38 -14.86 10.98
CA ASP A 154 5.79 -13.95 12.04
C ASP A 154 5.36 -14.46 13.43
N ALA A 155 6.32 -14.99 14.18
CA ALA A 155 6.09 -15.57 15.51
C ALA A 155 5.56 -14.58 16.58
N ALA A 156 5.54 -13.28 16.26
CA ALA A 156 4.88 -12.27 17.08
C ALA A 156 3.36 -12.15 16.80
N SER A 157 2.87 -12.68 15.68
CA SER A 157 1.47 -12.68 15.24
C SER A 157 0.82 -14.03 15.50
N ARG A 158 0.49 -14.32 16.77
CA ARG A 158 0.08 -15.66 17.21
C ARG A 158 -1.30 -15.73 17.88
N PRO A 159 -1.92 -16.93 17.98
CA PRO A 159 -3.20 -17.08 18.66
C PRO A 159 -3.19 -16.56 20.10
N GLY A 160 -4.34 -16.05 20.55
CA GLY A 160 -4.52 -15.54 21.91
C GLY A 160 -4.06 -14.10 22.16
N LEU A 161 -3.39 -13.46 21.21
CA LEU A 161 -3.04 -12.04 21.34
C LEU A 161 -4.25 -11.12 21.09
N PRO A 162 -4.46 -10.08 21.92
CA PRO A 162 -5.45 -9.04 21.67
C PRO A 162 -5.06 -8.17 20.48
N GLN A 163 -6.04 -7.58 19.80
CA GLN A 163 -5.81 -6.58 18.75
C GLN A 163 -5.23 -5.30 19.36
N ALA A 164 -4.29 -4.66 18.66
CA ALA A 164 -3.73 -3.38 19.07
C ALA A 164 -4.83 -2.29 19.18
N PRO A 165 -4.70 -1.37 20.14
CA PRO A 165 -5.60 -0.22 20.24
C PRO A 165 -5.63 0.56 18.93
N ALA A 166 -6.82 1.01 18.55
CA ALA A 166 -7.06 1.75 17.32
C ALA A 166 -8.02 2.93 17.58
N VAL A 167 -7.76 4.03 16.88
CA VAL A 167 -8.62 5.21 16.81
C VAL A 167 -9.05 5.39 15.35
N VAL A 168 -10.33 5.64 15.14
CA VAL A 168 -10.88 5.94 13.81
C VAL A 168 -11.28 7.40 13.79
N LEU A 169 -10.73 8.15 12.84
CA LEU A 169 -11.05 9.56 12.62
C LEU A 169 -11.88 9.69 11.34
N GLY A 170 -13.03 10.35 11.44
CA GLY A 170 -13.90 10.68 10.33
C GLY A 170 -13.46 11.95 9.58
N TRP A 171 -14.09 12.17 8.43
CA TRP A 171 -13.83 13.33 7.56
C TRP A 171 -13.86 14.68 8.28
N ASP A 172 -14.90 14.92 9.07
CA ASP A 172 -15.08 16.20 9.76
C ASP A 172 -14.06 16.38 10.88
N GLU A 173 -13.70 15.29 11.58
CA GLU A 173 -12.66 15.32 12.61
C GLU A 173 -11.29 15.64 12.02
N VAL A 174 -10.92 14.99 10.91
CA VAL A 174 -9.65 15.27 10.22
C VAL A 174 -9.61 16.71 9.70
N ARG A 175 -10.70 17.21 9.10
CA ARG A 175 -10.74 18.58 8.56
C ARG A 175 -10.85 19.67 9.62
N ALA A 176 -11.18 19.33 10.86
CA ALA A 176 -11.16 20.25 11.99
C ALA A 176 -9.75 20.44 12.59
N LEU A 177 -8.78 19.59 12.22
CA LEU A 177 -7.39 19.71 12.68
C LEU A 177 -6.67 20.90 12.01
N PRO A 178 -5.52 21.34 12.56
CA PRO A 178 -4.72 22.40 11.95
C PRO A 178 -4.37 22.12 10.49
N VAL A 179 -4.86 22.98 9.60
CA VAL A 179 -4.66 22.85 8.16
C VAL A 179 -3.24 23.27 7.78
N HIS A 180 -2.60 22.47 6.92
CA HIS A 180 -1.31 22.76 6.32
C HIS A 180 -1.41 22.66 4.80
N SER A 181 -0.79 23.62 4.09
CA SER A 181 -0.71 23.63 2.63
C SER A 181 0.73 23.82 2.19
N GLN A 182 1.15 23.02 1.20
CA GLN A 182 2.52 23.03 0.69
C GLN A 182 2.54 22.79 -0.83
N PHE A 183 3.33 23.59 -1.54
CA PHE A 183 3.67 23.37 -2.95
C PHE A 183 4.99 22.62 -3.02
N LEU A 184 5.06 21.52 -3.77
CA LEU A 184 6.27 20.73 -3.88
C LEU A 184 6.36 19.97 -5.20
N LEU A 185 7.57 19.53 -5.51
CA LEU A 185 7.84 18.54 -6.55
C LEU A 185 7.43 17.16 -6.05
N MET A 186 6.70 16.43 -6.88
CA MET A 186 6.45 15.00 -6.76
C MET A 186 7.19 14.30 -7.89
N ASN A 187 8.39 13.79 -7.57
CA ASN A 187 9.31 13.20 -8.52
C ASN A 187 9.08 11.68 -8.60
N LYS A 188 8.79 11.18 -9.80
CA LYS A 188 8.31 9.82 -10.09
C LYS A 188 9.44 9.01 -10.74
N SER A 189 9.70 7.80 -10.25
CA SER A 189 10.75 6.94 -10.82
C SER A 189 10.31 6.24 -12.11
N THR A 190 9.05 5.83 -12.21
CA THR A 190 8.56 4.97 -13.31
C THR A 190 7.61 5.69 -14.26
N GLN A 191 6.76 6.60 -13.76
CA GLN A 191 5.87 7.39 -14.61
C GLN A 191 6.66 8.41 -15.42
N ARG A 192 6.18 8.69 -16.64
CA ARG A 192 6.91 9.50 -17.63
C ARG A 192 7.15 10.95 -17.20
N ARG A 193 6.31 11.51 -16.34
CA ARG A 193 6.35 12.93 -15.99
C ARG A 193 6.21 13.17 -14.49
N ASP A 194 7.15 13.94 -13.97
CA ASP A 194 7.06 14.58 -12.67
C ASP A 194 5.99 15.66 -12.65
N GLU A 195 5.64 16.12 -11.46
CA GLU A 195 4.67 17.20 -11.29
C GLU A 195 5.04 18.11 -10.12
N TYR A 196 4.76 19.40 -10.27
CA TYR A 196 4.61 20.29 -9.12
C TYR A 196 3.12 20.43 -8.81
N ALA A 197 2.76 20.26 -7.55
CA ALA A 197 1.37 20.39 -7.10
C ALA A 197 1.31 21.05 -5.73
N THR A 198 0.17 21.71 -5.45
CA THR A 198 -0.16 22.18 -4.10
C THR A 198 -1.02 21.13 -3.43
N TYR A 199 -0.58 20.64 -2.27
CA TYR A 199 -1.39 19.74 -1.44
C TYR A 199 -1.82 20.46 -0.17
N THR A 200 -3.08 20.27 0.21
CA THR A 200 -3.64 20.79 1.47
C THR A 200 -4.22 19.63 2.28
N GLY A 201 -3.93 19.63 3.58
CA GLY A 201 -4.34 18.58 4.49
C GLY A 201 -3.91 18.82 5.93
N VAL A 202 -3.63 17.74 6.64
CA VAL A 202 -3.16 17.77 8.03
C VAL A 202 -1.76 17.17 8.13
N ARG A 203 -0.90 17.76 8.96
CA ARG A 203 0.41 17.16 9.22
C ARG A 203 0.20 15.84 9.97
N ILE A 204 0.99 14.82 9.65
CA ILE A 204 0.89 13.52 10.35
C ILE A 204 1.07 13.68 11.85
N ILE A 205 1.94 14.58 12.31
CA ILE A 205 2.12 14.85 13.75
C ILE A 205 0.84 15.35 14.43
N ASP A 206 0.05 16.21 13.77
CA ASP A 206 -1.20 16.73 14.33
C ASP A 206 -2.29 15.67 14.34
N LEU A 207 -2.32 14.81 13.30
CA LEU A 207 -3.20 13.65 13.23
C LEU A 207 -2.92 12.65 14.35
N LEU A 208 -1.64 12.35 14.61
CA LEU A 208 -1.24 11.46 15.71
C LEU A 208 -1.59 12.06 17.07
N ALA A 209 -1.41 13.37 17.26
CA ALA A 209 -1.83 14.05 18.48
C ALA A 209 -3.35 13.99 18.68
N ALA A 210 -4.14 14.19 17.62
CA ALA A 210 -5.60 14.05 17.64
C ALA A 210 -6.05 12.61 17.97
N ALA A 211 -5.34 11.61 17.44
CA ALA A 211 -5.52 10.20 17.77
C ALA A 211 -4.92 9.81 19.15
N LYS A 212 -4.48 10.79 19.96
CA LYS A 212 -3.95 10.61 21.32
C LYS A 212 -2.73 9.67 21.39
N VAL A 213 -1.91 9.66 20.35
CA VAL A 213 -0.72 8.81 20.27
C VAL A 213 0.42 9.39 21.10
N TYR A 214 0.92 8.62 22.06
CA TYR A 214 2.14 8.93 22.79
C TYR A 214 3.37 8.47 22.00
N LEU A 215 4.25 9.42 21.64
CA LEU A 215 5.40 9.14 20.77
C LEU A 215 6.58 8.43 21.46
N THR A 216 6.51 8.18 22.77
CA THR A 216 7.57 7.49 23.50
C THR A 216 7.80 6.09 22.93
N GLY A 217 9.03 5.83 22.48
CA GLY A 217 9.41 4.55 21.88
C GLY A 217 8.85 4.31 20.47
N VAL A 218 8.20 5.31 19.86
CA VAL A 218 7.78 5.25 18.46
C VAL A 218 8.99 5.48 17.57
N THR A 219 9.18 4.61 16.57
CA THR A 219 10.28 4.72 15.59
C THR A 219 9.83 5.29 14.25
N GLY A 220 8.52 5.33 14.00
CA GLY A 220 7.92 5.82 12.77
C GLY A 220 6.46 5.38 12.62
N VAL A 221 5.93 5.51 11.41
CA VAL A 221 4.63 4.97 11.01
C VAL A 221 4.73 4.20 9.70
N THR A 222 3.85 3.23 9.51
CA THR A 222 3.58 2.62 8.21
C THR A 222 2.20 3.09 7.75
N VAL A 223 2.12 3.63 6.54
CA VAL A 223 0.85 4.07 5.95
C VAL A 223 0.42 3.07 4.90
N PHE A 224 -0.83 2.65 4.96
CA PHE A 224 -1.43 1.67 4.04
C PHE A 224 -2.50 2.33 3.17
N ALA A 225 -2.49 1.94 1.91
CA ALA A 225 -3.55 2.16 0.95
C ALA A 225 -4.50 0.93 0.91
N PRO A 226 -5.72 1.08 0.38
CA PRO A 226 -6.71 0.01 0.35
C PRO A 226 -6.34 -1.15 -0.59
N ASP A 227 -5.39 -0.92 -1.50
CA ASP A 227 -4.83 -1.88 -2.46
C ASP A 227 -3.62 -2.63 -1.89
N GLY A 228 -3.39 -2.61 -0.58
CA GLY A 228 -2.27 -3.31 0.05
C GLY A 228 -0.91 -2.63 -0.14
N TYR A 229 -0.83 -1.51 -0.88
CA TYR A 229 0.39 -0.72 -0.90
C TYR A 229 0.68 -0.15 0.48
N SER A 230 1.91 -0.30 0.96
CA SER A 230 2.35 0.27 2.22
C SER A 230 3.71 0.94 2.10
N THR A 231 3.96 1.94 2.95
CA THR A 231 5.22 2.67 3.00
C THR A 231 5.58 3.10 4.41
N ASP A 232 6.85 3.00 4.77
CA ASP A 232 7.37 3.43 6.05
C ASP A 232 7.87 4.88 6.07
N HIS A 233 7.65 5.53 7.20
CA HIS A 233 8.09 6.88 7.48
C HIS A 233 8.69 6.96 8.88
N ALA A 234 9.95 7.37 8.96
CA ALA A 234 10.66 7.42 10.23
C ALA A 234 10.14 8.54 11.13
N ILE A 235 10.29 8.41 12.45
CA ILE A 235 9.81 9.41 13.42
C ILE A 235 10.37 10.81 13.12
N GLU A 236 11.60 10.92 12.62
CA GLU A 236 12.20 12.20 12.27
C GLU A 236 11.49 12.88 11.08
N GLU A 237 10.87 12.10 10.19
CA GLU A 237 10.04 12.61 9.09
C GLU A 237 8.66 13.10 9.57
N ILE A 238 8.25 12.71 10.78
CA ILE A 238 6.99 13.11 11.40
C ILE A 238 7.20 14.34 12.28
N THR A 239 8.29 14.37 13.05
CA THR A 239 8.53 15.39 14.09
C THR A 239 9.29 16.63 13.61
N ALA A 240 9.76 16.64 12.37
CA ALA A 240 10.50 17.77 11.80
C ALA A 240 10.05 18.07 10.35
N PRO A 241 10.18 19.34 9.92
CA PRO A 241 9.96 19.68 8.53
C PRO A 241 11.06 19.10 7.64
N PHE A 242 10.69 18.79 6.41
CA PHE A 242 11.59 18.37 5.34
C PHE A 242 12.39 19.56 4.80
N PRO A 243 13.52 19.32 4.11
CA PRO A 243 14.21 20.40 3.41
C PRO A 243 13.33 21.01 2.32
N ARG A 244 13.39 22.35 2.20
CA ARG A 244 12.69 23.10 1.16
C ARG A 244 13.22 22.76 -0.23
N GLY A 245 12.39 22.11 -1.04
CA GLY A 245 12.67 21.77 -2.43
C GLY A 245 12.87 22.99 -3.33
N TYR A 246 13.23 22.75 -4.58
CA TYR A 246 13.47 23.80 -5.58
C TYR A 246 12.40 23.75 -6.67
N TYR A 247 12.06 24.91 -7.23
CA TYR A 247 11.18 25.01 -8.39
C TYR A 247 12.00 25.18 -9.68
N TYR A 248 11.68 24.40 -10.71
CA TYR A 248 12.28 24.50 -12.03
C TYR A 248 11.19 24.56 -13.11
N ASP A 249 11.16 25.65 -13.89
CA ASP A 249 10.25 25.78 -15.04
C ASP A 249 10.92 25.48 -16.39
N ALA A 250 12.25 25.45 -16.45
CA ALA A 250 13.00 25.17 -17.67
C ALA A 250 12.57 23.86 -18.37
N PRO A 251 12.25 22.75 -17.66
CA PRO A 251 11.68 21.56 -18.28
C PRO A 251 10.36 21.78 -19.04
N LEU A 252 9.57 22.80 -18.67
CA LEU A 252 8.29 23.13 -19.33
C LEU A 252 8.49 23.71 -20.74
N ALA A 253 9.70 24.15 -21.08
CA ALA A 253 10.03 24.61 -22.43
C ALA A 253 10.32 23.45 -23.40
N ILE A 254 10.44 22.22 -22.90
CA ILE A 254 10.69 21.02 -23.72
C ILE A 254 9.37 20.59 -24.39
N THR A 255 9.25 20.90 -25.68
CA THR A 255 8.05 20.64 -26.49
C THR A 255 8.03 19.28 -27.18
N ASP A 256 9.18 18.63 -27.34
CA ASP A 256 9.27 17.25 -27.84
C ASP A 256 8.57 16.32 -26.83
N PRO A 257 7.44 15.68 -27.20
CA PRO A 257 6.67 14.87 -26.26
C PRO A 257 7.50 13.77 -25.62
N GLU A 258 8.44 13.16 -26.35
CA GLU A 258 9.33 12.09 -25.87
C GLU A 258 10.35 12.58 -24.84
N ARG A 259 10.66 13.88 -24.86
CA ARG A 259 11.58 14.50 -23.90
C ARG A 259 10.88 15.21 -22.75
N THR A 260 9.60 15.54 -22.87
CA THR A 260 8.82 16.21 -21.82
C THR A 260 8.80 15.38 -20.54
N LEU A 261 9.28 15.96 -19.44
CA LEU A 261 9.41 15.29 -18.14
C LEU A 261 8.58 15.93 -17.01
N LEU A 262 7.96 17.07 -17.25
CA LEU A 262 7.26 17.82 -16.21
C LEU A 262 5.85 18.17 -16.66
N GLU A 263 4.87 17.83 -15.85
CA GLU A 263 3.50 18.29 -16.01
C GLU A 263 3.40 19.77 -15.64
N ARG A 264 2.64 20.53 -16.43
CA ARG A 264 2.45 21.96 -16.16
C ARG A 264 1.60 22.10 -14.89
N PRO A 265 2.10 22.77 -13.84
CA PRO A 265 1.30 23.00 -12.64
C PRO A 265 0.09 23.87 -12.99
N ALA A 266 -1.05 23.58 -12.35
CA ALA A 266 -2.27 24.37 -12.54
C ALA A 266 -2.07 25.83 -12.11
N LEU A 267 -1.32 26.04 -11.03
CA LEU A 267 -0.93 27.35 -10.52
C LEU A 267 0.45 27.26 -9.87
N VAL A 268 1.28 28.28 -10.08
CA VAL A 268 2.52 28.48 -9.35
C VAL A 268 2.26 29.53 -8.26
N PRO A 269 2.38 29.18 -6.96
CA PRO A 269 2.07 30.12 -5.88
C PRO A 269 2.94 31.39 -5.89
N PRO A 270 2.44 32.52 -5.36
CA PRO A 270 3.23 33.74 -5.21
C PRO A 270 4.54 33.48 -4.45
N GLY A 271 5.63 34.09 -4.94
CA GLY A 271 6.96 33.95 -4.34
C GLY A 271 7.77 32.74 -4.81
N VAL A 272 7.16 31.78 -5.51
CA VAL A 272 7.88 30.70 -6.19
C VAL A 272 8.57 31.24 -7.44
N ARG A 273 9.85 30.92 -7.62
CA ARG A 273 10.68 31.38 -8.75
C ARG A 273 11.58 30.26 -9.25
N ASN A 274 11.84 30.23 -10.56
CA ASN A 274 12.72 29.26 -11.18
C ASN A 274 14.12 29.25 -10.54
N GLY A 275 14.65 28.06 -10.28
CA GLY A 275 15.95 27.82 -9.65
C GLY A 275 16.04 28.25 -8.18
N ARG A 276 14.92 28.60 -7.53
CA ARG A 276 14.89 29.02 -6.13
C ARG A 276 14.18 27.99 -5.26
N ARG A 277 14.49 28.03 -3.96
CA ARG A 277 13.78 27.23 -2.97
C ARG A 277 12.32 27.64 -2.92
N ILE A 278 11.44 26.66 -2.84
CA ILE A 278 10.01 26.87 -2.65
C ILE A 278 9.81 27.44 -1.23
N PRO A 279 9.00 28.52 -1.06
CA PRO A 279 8.68 29.07 0.25
C PRO A 279 7.90 28.11 1.15
N GLY A 280 7.97 28.33 2.47
CA GLY A 280 7.29 27.52 3.49
C GLY A 280 8.09 26.29 3.93
N ASP A 281 7.67 25.66 5.03
CA ASP A 281 8.31 24.47 5.57
C ASP A 281 7.45 23.25 5.25
N PRO A 282 7.92 22.31 4.40
CA PRO A 282 7.14 21.15 4.01
C PRO A 282 7.15 20.08 5.10
N TRP A 283 6.02 19.40 5.31
CA TRP A 283 5.86 18.33 6.29
C TRP A 283 5.38 17.03 5.63
N LEU A 284 5.49 15.92 6.36
CA LEU A 284 4.73 14.72 6.02
C LEU A 284 3.25 15.00 6.24
N LEU A 285 2.46 14.87 5.18
CA LEU A 285 1.10 15.39 5.11
C LEU A 285 0.12 14.28 4.73
N LEU A 286 -0.99 14.18 5.44
CA LEU A 286 -2.20 13.50 4.97
C LEU A 286 -3.05 14.53 4.24
N ALA A 287 -2.87 14.64 2.92
CA ALA A 287 -3.58 15.57 2.06
C ALA A 287 -5.01 15.09 1.80
N TYR A 288 -5.97 16.01 1.70
CA TYR A 288 -7.32 15.75 1.19
C TYR A 288 -7.70 16.67 0.01
N GLU A 289 -6.86 17.67 -0.30
CA GLU A 289 -6.96 18.50 -1.50
C GLU A 289 -5.66 18.47 -2.32
N ARG A 290 -5.84 18.60 -3.64
CA ARG A 290 -4.79 18.90 -4.61
C ARG A 290 -5.22 20.10 -5.45
N ASP A 291 -4.33 21.08 -5.55
CA ASP A 291 -4.51 22.31 -6.33
C ASP A 291 -5.83 23.04 -6.02
N GLY A 292 -6.19 23.09 -4.74
CA GLY A 292 -7.40 23.76 -4.22
C GLY A 292 -8.71 23.01 -4.45
N LYS A 293 -8.66 21.74 -4.87
CA LYS A 293 -9.83 20.88 -5.06
C LYS A 293 -9.70 19.62 -4.22
N LEU A 294 -10.84 19.14 -3.71
CA LEU A 294 -10.90 17.83 -3.07
C LEU A 294 -10.45 16.76 -4.07
N MET A 295 -9.62 15.83 -3.60
CA MET A 295 -9.12 14.75 -4.44
C MET A 295 -10.21 13.72 -4.71
N ASP A 296 -10.27 13.24 -5.96
CA ASP A 296 -11.17 12.16 -6.34
C ASP A 296 -10.82 10.89 -5.55
N PRO A 297 -11.81 10.19 -4.97
CA PRO A 297 -11.58 8.95 -4.24
C PRO A 297 -10.81 7.92 -5.06
N ALA A 298 -9.86 7.25 -4.42
CA ALA A 298 -9.14 6.15 -5.01
C ALA A 298 -10.10 5.00 -5.32
N ALA A 299 -9.93 4.38 -6.48
CA ALA A 299 -10.72 3.23 -6.91
C ALA A 299 -9.91 2.37 -7.89
N TYR A 300 -10.28 1.10 -8.05
CA TYR A 300 -9.78 0.31 -9.17
C TYR A 300 -10.51 0.67 -10.46
N GLU A 301 -9.74 0.93 -11.52
CA GLU A 301 -10.26 0.91 -12.88
C GLU A 301 -10.68 -0.51 -13.25
N LYS A 302 -11.93 -0.67 -13.69
CA LYS A 302 -12.56 -1.98 -13.92
C LYS A 302 -11.81 -2.85 -14.93
N ASP A 303 -11.21 -2.23 -15.95
CA ASP A 303 -10.62 -2.93 -17.09
C ASP A 303 -9.14 -3.25 -16.90
N THR A 304 -8.40 -2.34 -16.26
CA THR A 304 -6.94 -2.48 -16.11
C THR A 304 -6.53 -2.99 -14.74
N GLY A 305 -7.42 -2.95 -13.75
CA GLY A 305 -7.09 -3.22 -12.35
C GLY A 305 -6.17 -2.17 -11.73
N ARG A 306 -5.86 -1.07 -12.43
CA ARG A 306 -4.99 0.00 -11.93
C ARG A 306 -5.75 0.94 -11.00
N LEU A 307 -5.02 1.53 -10.08
CA LEU A 307 -5.55 2.56 -9.18
C LEU A 307 -5.81 3.87 -9.93
N THR A 308 -7.06 4.31 -9.98
CA THR A 308 -7.50 5.66 -10.36
C THR A 308 -7.83 6.48 -9.11
N GLY A 309 -7.86 7.81 -9.22
CA GLY A 309 -8.07 8.71 -8.07
C GLY A 309 -6.93 8.67 -7.05
N GLU A 310 -6.87 9.63 -6.14
CA GLU A 310 -5.79 9.66 -5.12
C GLU A 310 -6.28 9.95 -3.72
N GLY A 311 -7.56 10.30 -3.57
CA GLY A 311 -8.22 10.60 -2.31
C GLY A 311 -8.96 9.42 -1.68
N PRO A 312 -9.85 9.68 -0.71
CA PRO A 312 -10.13 10.99 -0.12
C PRO A 312 -8.93 11.55 0.64
N TYR A 313 -7.98 10.68 1.00
CA TYR A 313 -6.69 11.08 1.52
C TYR A 313 -5.54 10.53 0.68
N ARG A 314 -4.49 11.33 0.56
CA ARG A 314 -3.20 10.94 -0.01
C ARG A 314 -2.11 11.23 0.99
N LEU A 315 -1.22 10.29 1.22
CA LEU A 315 0.04 10.60 1.89
C LEU A 315 0.95 11.36 0.93
N VAL A 316 1.44 12.51 1.37
CA VAL A 316 2.35 13.35 0.61
C VAL A 316 3.66 13.45 1.37
N LYS A 317 4.71 12.85 0.80
CA LYS A 317 6.08 12.89 1.31
C LYS A 317 6.89 13.92 0.51
N PRO A 318 7.40 15.00 1.12
CA PRO A 318 8.39 15.86 0.47
C PRO A 318 9.71 15.12 0.20
N GLN A 319 10.56 15.67 -0.66
CA GLN A 319 11.92 15.14 -0.83
C GLN A 319 12.69 15.23 0.49
N ARG A 320 13.19 14.09 0.95
CA ARG A 320 14.05 13.97 2.14
C ARG A 320 15.45 14.50 1.88
N SER A 321 15.95 14.36 0.65
CA SER A 321 17.28 14.77 0.24
C SER A 321 17.26 15.55 -1.07
N LEU A 322 17.91 16.72 -1.08
CA LEU A 322 18.05 17.56 -2.28
C LEU A 322 19.45 17.42 -2.91
N LYS A 323 20.33 16.60 -2.35
CA LYS A 323 21.75 16.56 -2.71
C LYS A 323 22.05 15.97 -4.09
N GLY A 324 21.12 15.21 -4.68
CA GLY A 324 21.34 14.34 -5.84
C GLY A 324 22.13 14.96 -7.00
N ASP A 325 21.63 16.05 -7.57
CA ASP A 325 22.33 16.84 -8.59
C ASP A 325 22.93 18.11 -7.95
N PRO A 326 24.27 18.24 -7.85
CA PRO A 326 24.91 19.40 -7.24
C PRO A 326 24.65 20.72 -7.99
N ARG A 327 24.42 20.66 -9.32
CA ARG A 327 24.15 21.84 -10.15
C ARG A 327 22.69 22.28 -10.04
N ARG A 328 21.79 21.31 -9.83
CA ARG A 328 20.34 21.52 -9.72
C ARG A 328 19.75 20.66 -8.60
N PRO A 329 19.90 21.07 -7.33
CA PRO A 329 19.43 20.30 -6.19
C PRO A 329 17.93 20.02 -6.26
N GLY A 330 17.52 18.77 -5.94
CA GLY A 330 16.11 18.35 -5.89
C GLY A 330 15.30 18.63 -7.16
N ARG A 331 15.94 18.57 -8.33
CA ARG A 331 15.29 18.85 -9.62
C ARG A 331 14.39 17.70 -10.08
N PRO A 332 13.42 17.96 -10.97
CA PRO A 332 12.76 16.90 -11.72
C PRO A 332 13.75 16.17 -12.65
N ASP A 333 13.42 14.94 -13.01
CA ASP A 333 14.12 14.11 -13.98
C ASP A 333 13.16 13.20 -14.77
N ARG A 334 13.67 12.56 -15.82
CA ARG A 334 12.87 11.59 -16.59
C ARG A 334 12.74 10.27 -15.83
N SER A 335 11.69 9.51 -16.16
CA SER A 335 11.55 8.11 -15.75
C SER A 335 12.80 7.28 -16.07
N HIS A 336 13.14 6.32 -15.22
CA HIS A 336 14.21 5.34 -15.49
C HIS A 336 13.98 4.51 -16.77
N ASN A 337 12.74 4.42 -17.23
CA ASN A 337 12.37 3.74 -18.47
C ASN A 337 12.47 4.64 -19.72
N ALA A 338 12.76 5.94 -19.55
CA ALA A 338 12.89 6.86 -20.66
C ALA A 338 14.24 6.70 -21.37
N LYS A 339 14.27 7.07 -22.66
CA LYS A 339 15.53 7.18 -23.41
C LYS A 339 16.43 8.25 -22.76
N THR A 340 17.73 8.02 -22.77
CA THR A 340 18.73 9.02 -22.38
C THR A 340 18.94 10.04 -23.51
N TYR A 341 18.86 11.33 -23.18
CA TYR A 341 19.00 12.43 -24.15
C TYR A 341 20.26 13.28 -23.97
N GLY A 342 20.94 13.20 -22.82
CA GLY A 342 22.16 13.95 -22.54
C GLY A 342 21.96 15.45 -22.34
N ASP A 343 20.71 15.91 -22.20
CA ASP A 343 20.35 17.32 -21.98
C ASP A 343 20.38 17.73 -20.50
N GLY A 344 20.83 16.80 -19.65
CA GLY A 344 20.91 16.98 -18.21
C GLY A 344 19.57 16.92 -17.49
N TRP A 345 18.50 16.41 -18.11
CA TRP A 345 17.23 16.09 -17.45
C TRP A 345 16.93 14.60 -17.37
N ASP A 346 17.88 13.75 -17.78
CA ASP A 346 17.76 12.29 -17.69
C ASP A 346 17.67 11.81 -16.24
N PHE A 347 17.10 10.61 -16.09
CA PHE A 347 16.97 9.90 -14.82
C PHE A 347 18.29 9.84 -14.06
N SER A 348 18.22 10.02 -12.74
CA SER A 348 19.37 9.88 -11.86
C SER A 348 18.96 9.24 -10.54
N ASP A 349 19.47 8.04 -10.28
CA ASP A 349 19.32 7.29 -9.00
C ASP A 349 19.81 8.06 -7.75
N ARG A 350 20.59 9.13 -7.94
CA ARG A 350 21.03 10.03 -6.86
C ARG A 350 19.96 11.01 -6.39
N ILE A 351 18.90 11.22 -7.18
CA ILE A 351 17.81 12.15 -6.88
C ILE A 351 16.78 11.41 -6.01
N ASP A 352 16.13 12.15 -5.12
CA ASP A 352 15.09 11.62 -4.25
C ASP A 352 13.74 11.62 -4.96
N HIS A 353 13.32 10.46 -5.47
CA HIS A 353 12.02 10.21 -6.10
C HIS A 353 10.93 10.01 -5.04
N ASN A 354 10.49 11.11 -4.44
CA ASN A 354 9.57 11.11 -3.32
C ASN A 354 8.14 10.65 -3.65
N ALA A 355 7.71 10.68 -4.91
CA ALA A 355 6.32 10.41 -5.26
C ALA A 355 5.89 8.96 -4.98
N GLY A 356 6.83 8.00 -5.10
CA GLY A 356 6.58 6.59 -4.79
C GLY A 356 6.22 6.38 -3.32
N ALA A 357 6.84 7.12 -2.41
CA ALA A 357 6.54 7.06 -0.98
C ALA A 357 5.26 7.81 -0.57
N GLY A 358 4.48 8.31 -1.53
CA GLY A 358 3.19 8.97 -1.29
C GLY A 358 2.01 8.05 -1.62
N ALA A 359 1.51 7.32 -0.63
CA ALA A 359 0.38 6.41 -0.78
C ALA A 359 -0.90 7.14 -1.22
N ARG A 360 -1.43 6.77 -2.40
CA ARG A 360 -2.74 7.20 -2.90
C ARG A 360 -3.84 6.42 -2.17
N GLY A 361 -4.92 7.09 -1.77
CA GLY A 361 -5.97 6.46 -0.97
C GLY A 361 -5.47 6.02 0.41
N ALA A 362 -4.59 6.80 1.04
CA ALA A 362 -4.11 6.46 2.40
C ALA A 362 -5.31 6.35 3.37
N CYS A 363 -5.50 5.19 4.00
CA CYS A 363 -6.67 4.95 4.86
C CYS A 363 -6.32 4.36 6.24
N VAL A 364 -5.10 3.82 6.39
CA VAL A 364 -4.66 3.22 7.66
C VAL A 364 -3.23 3.63 7.97
N ILE A 365 -2.95 3.91 9.24
CA ILE A 365 -1.64 4.29 9.76
C ILE A 365 -1.32 3.40 10.97
N ARG A 366 -0.32 2.53 10.83
CA ARG A 366 0.26 1.78 11.94
C ARG A 366 1.38 2.60 12.58
N VAL A 367 1.36 2.75 13.89
CA VAL A 367 2.42 3.39 14.67
C VAL A 367 3.44 2.33 15.11
N ASN A 368 4.68 2.50 14.65
CA ASN A 368 5.73 1.49 14.75
C ASN A 368 6.66 1.70 15.97
N PRO A 369 7.31 0.62 16.45
CA PRO A 369 7.00 -0.78 16.14
C PRO A 369 5.68 -1.20 16.81
N MET A 370 5.11 -2.33 16.41
CA MET A 370 3.95 -2.89 17.12
C MET A 370 4.24 -3.08 18.62
N PRO A 371 3.27 -2.78 19.51
CA PRO A 371 3.44 -3.04 20.94
C PRO A 371 3.54 -4.54 21.17
N GLU A 372 4.46 -4.95 22.06
CA GLU A 372 4.65 -6.36 22.41
C GLU A 372 3.37 -6.96 22.99
N GLY A 373 3.07 -8.20 22.61
CA GLY A 373 1.89 -8.92 23.08
C GLY A 373 0.58 -8.48 22.42
N TYR A 374 0.64 -7.71 21.34
CA TYR A 374 -0.53 -7.35 20.55
C TYR A 374 -0.44 -7.88 19.12
N GLU A 375 -1.60 -8.23 18.60
CA GLU A 375 -1.82 -8.48 17.18
C GLU A 375 -2.12 -7.17 16.45
N GLU A 376 -1.77 -7.09 15.17
CA GLU A 376 -2.17 -5.98 14.32
C GLU A 376 -3.68 -5.85 14.23
N TYR A 377 -4.15 -4.60 14.19
CA TYR A 377 -5.55 -4.29 13.99
C TYR A 377 -5.97 -4.73 12.58
N ASP A 378 -6.93 -5.65 12.48
CA ASP A 378 -7.49 -6.08 11.21
C ASP A 378 -8.53 -5.08 10.70
N TRP A 379 -8.07 -4.13 9.88
CA TRP A 379 -8.89 -3.08 9.26
C TRP A 379 -9.73 -3.57 8.07
N LYS A 380 -9.95 -4.89 7.95
CA LYS A 380 -10.83 -5.60 6.99
C LYS A 380 -11.38 -4.75 5.85
N ASN A 381 -10.85 -4.99 4.66
CA ASN A 381 -11.13 -4.23 3.44
C ASN A 381 -10.96 -2.70 3.59
N GLY A 382 -9.88 -2.14 3.05
CA GLY A 382 -9.63 -0.69 3.13
C GLY A 382 -10.57 0.15 2.27
N TRP A 383 -11.25 -0.45 1.28
CA TRP A 383 -12.14 0.26 0.37
C TRP A 383 -13.33 0.94 1.06
N PRO A 384 -14.02 0.30 2.02
CA PRO A 384 -14.97 0.98 2.91
C PRO A 384 -14.43 2.27 3.55
N LEU A 385 -13.19 2.29 4.03
CA LEU A 385 -12.60 3.48 4.66
C LEU A 385 -12.45 4.63 3.66
N ILE A 386 -12.16 4.34 2.40
CA ILE A 386 -12.15 5.32 1.31
C ILE A 386 -13.55 5.90 1.08
N GLY A 387 -14.55 5.02 0.94
CA GLY A 387 -15.94 5.44 0.72
C GLY A 387 -16.51 6.27 1.86
N GLU A 388 -16.18 5.89 3.10
CA GLU A 388 -16.60 6.56 4.33
C GLU A 388 -15.71 7.75 4.74
N ARG A 389 -14.62 7.98 4.02
CA ARG A 389 -13.63 9.04 4.29
C ARG A 389 -13.05 8.99 5.70
N LYS A 390 -12.75 7.77 6.15
CA LYS A 390 -12.16 7.49 7.47
C LYS A 390 -10.68 7.19 7.36
N VAL A 391 -9.95 7.51 8.42
CA VAL A 391 -8.58 7.05 8.65
C VAL A 391 -8.52 6.30 9.97
N VAL A 392 -7.84 5.15 9.95
CA VAL A 392 -7.56 4.36 11.15
C VAL A 392 -6.12 4.58 11.58
N VAL A 393 -5.90 4.90 12.86
CA VAL A 393 -4.58 4.96 13.49
C VAL A 393 -4.51 3.88 14.57
N PHE A 394 -3.54 2.97 14.49
CA PHE A 394 -3.41 1.88 15.46
C PHE A 394 -1.95 1.59 15.81
N GLY A 395 -1.71 0.85 16.89
CA GLY A 395 -0.37 0.39 17.28
C GLY A 395 0.21 1.12 18.48
N ARG A 396 1.54 1.32 18.49
CA ARG A 396 2.26 1.78 19.69
C ARG A 396 1.81 3.18 20.11
N GLY A 397 1.55 3.34 21.40
CA GLY A 397 1.21 4.64 21.99
C GLY A 397 -0.23 5.08 21.78
N VAL A 398 -1.04 4.34 21.02
CA VAL A 398 -2.48 4.60 20.85
C VAL A 398 -3.23 4.21 22.13
N ARG A 399 -4.20 5.03 22.57
CA ARG A 399 -4.97 4.84 23.81
C ARG A 399 -6.47 5.02 23.62
#